data_AF-A0A3N5KGM7-F1
#
_entry.id   AF-A0A3N5KGM7-F1
#
_cell.length_a   1.000
_cell.length_b   1.000
_cell.length_c   1.000
_cell.angle_alpha   90.00
_cell.angle_beta   90.00
_cell.angle_gamma   90.00
#
_symmetry.space_group_name_H-M   'P 1'
#
loop_
_entity.id
_entity.type
_entity.pdbx_description
1 polymer ?
#
loop_
_entity_poly.entity_id
_entity_poly.type
_entity_poly.pdbx_seq_one_letter_code
_entity_poly.pdbx_strand_id
1 'polypeptide(L)'
;MKHKRLRKLISLYFDNALPSRQQRMVEQHLAECKSCFEFLATIRSIRHDISPEKIITPKPYFAARVMAEYAASGLGRFWSYLDIVPRPLILFSFALSIFFLSLFTFSSINNDMIGNAWTQFYEEQTLPLETNDELLEFAILNNSSPTDGE
;
A
#
# COMPACT_ATOMS: atom_id res chain seq x y z
N MET A 1 -19.00 -1.52 29.12
CA MET A 1 -17.72 -2.04 28.58
C MET A 1 -17.26 -3.22 29.44
N LYS A 2 -16.58 -4.26 28.91
CA LYS A 2 -16.06 -5.36 29.75
C LYS A 2 -14.87 -4.88 30.59
N HIS A 3 -14.86 -5.14 31.90
CA HIS A 3 -13.79 -4.71 32.83
C HIS A 3 -12.38 -5.08 32.36
N LYS A 4 -12.19 -6.27 31.76
CA LYS A 4 -10.91 -6.72 31.22
C LYS A 4 -10.36 -5.81 30.11
N ARG A 5 -11.24 -5.31 29.23
CA ARG A 5 -10.84 -4.40 28.13
C ARG A 5 -10.49 -3.03 28.66
N LEU A 6 -11.23 -2.56 29.66
CA LEU A 6 -10.96 -1.28 30.31
C LEU A 6 -9.61 -1.29 31.05
N ARG A 7 -9.24 -2.37 31.76
CA ARG A 7 -7.92 -2.45 32.42
C ARG A 7 -6.75 -2.22 31.46
N LYS A 8 -6.83 -2.74 30.23
CA LYS A 8 -5.82 -2.50 29.19
C LYS A 8 -5.81 -1.04 28.73
N LEU A 9 -6.98 -0.42 28.62
CA LEU A 9 -7.11 0.99 28.25
C LEU A 9 -6.68 1.93 29.38
N ILE A 10 -6.82 1.55 30.66
CA ILE A 10 -6.39 2.36 31.81
C ILE A 10 -4.88 2.61 31.77
N SER A 11 -4.04 1.66 31.34
CA SER A 11 -2.60 1.89 31.16
C SER A 11 -2.33 2.98 30.13
N LEU A 12 -2.96 2.89 28.95
CA LEU A 12 -2.80 3.90 27.89
C LEU A 12 -3.40 5.25 28.28
N TYR A 13 -4.50 5.24 29.06
CA TYR A 13 -5.11 6.44 29.62
C TYR A 13 -4.15 7.13 30.58
N PHE A 14 -3.49 6.35 31.44
CA PHE A 14 -2.54 6.84 32.43
C PHE A 14 -1.27 7.45 31.81
N ASP A 15 -0.86 6.95 30.65
CA ASP A 15 0.27 7.44 29.86
C ASP A 15 -0.10 8.60 28.91
N ASN A 16 -1.34 9.11 28.97
CA ASN A 16 -1.89 10.10 28.02
C ASN A 16 -1.78 9.69 26.54
N ALA A 17 -1.71 8.39 26.25
CA ALA A 17 -1.52 7.83 24.91
C ALA A 17 -2.84 7.44 24.21
N LEU A 18 -4.00 7.80 24.77
CA LEU A 18 -5.30 7.50 24.18
C LEU A 18 -5.84 8.64 23.30
N PRO A 19 -6.49 8.31 22.17
CA PRO A 19 -7.27 9.28 21.40
C PRO A 19 -8.43 9.86 22.21
N SER A 20 -8.81 11.12 21.96
CA SER A 20 -9.81 11.87 22.74
C SER A 20 -11.17 11.17 22.86
N ARG A 21 -11.60 10.43 21.82
CA ARG A 21 -12.83 9.64 21.84
C ARG A 21 -12.77 8.49 22.85
N GLN A 22 -11.62 7.83 22.96
CA GLN A 22 -11.42 6.71 23.88
C GLN A 22 -11.24 7.18 25.32
N GLN A 23 -10.64 8.36 25.53
CA GLN A 23 -10.54 9.00 26.85
C GLN A 23 -11.93 9.22 27.46
N ARG A 24 -12.85 9.87 26.73
CA ARG A 24 -14.23 10.10 27.21
C ARG A 24 -14.96 8.81 27.58
N MET A 25 -14.77 7.74 26.80
CA MET A 25 -15.37 6.44 27.11
C MET A 25 -14.81 5.82 28.40
N VAL A 26 -13.51 5.99 28.65
CA VAL A 26 -12.86 5.51 29.88
C VAL A 26 -13.35 6.34 31.07
N GLU A 27 -13.40 7.66 30.96
CA GLU A 27 -13.91 8.58 31.99
C GLU A 27 -15.36 8.26 32.37
N GLN A 28 -16.24 8.07 31.38
CA GLN A 28 -17.62 7.67 31.63
C GLN A 28 -17.70 6.36 32.41
N HIS A 29 -16.95 5.34 31.98
CA HIS A 29 -16.97 4.06 32.67
C HIS A 29 -16.36 4.13 34.08
N LEU A 30 -15.37 4.99 34.31
CA LEU A 30 -14.80 5.23 35.64
C LEU A 30 -15.80 5.92 36.57
N ALA A 31 -16.69 6.76 36.04
CA ALA A 31 -17.77 7.39 36.81
C ALA A 31 -18.86 6.37 37.21
N GLU A 32 -19.15 5.40 36.34
CA GLU A 32 -20.19 4.40 36.57
C GLU A 32 -19.69 3.17 37.37
N CYS A 33 -18.38 2.88 37.36
CA CYS A 33 -17.82 1.64 37.87
C CYS A 33 -16.78 1.84 38.97
N LYS A 34 -17.20 1.61 40.22
CA LYS A 34 -16.35 1.74 41.41
C LYS A 34 -15.12 0.83 41.39
N SER A 35 -15.24 -0.42 40.95
CA SER A 35 -14.12 -1.37 40.92
C SER A 35 -13.01 -0.97 39.94
N CYS A 36 -13.37 -0.32 38.83
CA CYS A 36 -12.43 0.21 37.86
C CYS A 36 -11.77 1.50 38.35
N PHE A 37 -12.52 2.32 39.09
CA PHE A 37 -12.00 3.51 39.75
C PHE A 37 -10.97 3.16 40.83
N GLU A 38 -11.27 2.19 41.69
CA GLU A 38 -10.34 1.69 42.72
C GLU A 38 -9.05 1.15 42.10
N PHE A 39 -9.15 0.39 41.01
CA PHE A 39 -7.98 -0.10 40.27
C PHE A 39 -7.09 1.05 39.74
N LEU A 40 -7.71 2.11 39.19
CA LEU A 40 -6.97 3.28 38.74
C LEU A 40 -6.32 4.04 39.91
N ALA A 41 -7.01 4.12 41.05
CA ALA A 41 -6.48 4.72 42.26
C ALA A 41 -5.25 3.96 42.79
N THR A 42 -5.28 2.61 42.78
CA THR A 42 -4.12 1.76 43.11
C THR A 42 -2.94 2.01 42.20
N ILE A 43 -3.15 2.11 40.88
CA ILE A 43 -2.06 2.42 39.93
C ILE A 43 -1.47 3.81 40.21
N ARG A 44 -2.32 4.79 40.52
CA ARG A 44 -1.89 6.15 40.85
C ARG A 44 -1.08 6.19 42.16
N SER A 45 -1.48 5.45 43.18
CA SER A 45 -0.73 5.37 44.44
C SER A 45 0.63 4.71 44.23
N ILE A 46 0.68 3.59 43.50
CA ILE A 46 1.94 2.91 43.16
C ILE A 46 2.89 3.87 42.43
N ARG A 47 2.41 4.65 41.45
CA ARG A 47 3.26 5.66 40.78
C ARG A 47 3.72 6.76 41.71
N HIS A 48 2.88 7.19 42.65
CA HIS A 48 3.28 8.20 43.61
C HIS A 48 4.39 7.68 44.54
N ASP A 49 4.32 6.39 44.91
CA ASP A 49 5.32 5.74 45.74
C ASP A 49 6.62 5.42 44.98
N ILE A 50 6.52 5.21 43.67
CA ILE A 50 7.67 5.17 42.76
C ILE A 50 8.20 6.60 42.62
N SER A 51 9.20 6.93 43.45
CA SER A 51 9.92 8.20 43.36
C SER A 51 10.27 8.50 41.89
N PRO A 52 10.02 9.72 41.39
CA PRO A 52 10.43 10.08 40.04
C PRO A 52 11.93 9.82 39.93
N GLU A 53 12.27 8.83 39.11
CA GLU A 53 13.61 8.31 38.99
C GLU A 53 14.56 9.48 38.77
N LYS A 54 15.54 9.61 39.68
CA LYS A 54 16.53 10.68 39.70
C LYS A 54 17.02 10.87 38.27
N ILE A 55 16.80 12.05 37.69
CA ILE A 55 17.23 12.36 36.32
C ILE A 55 18.75 12.10 36.28
N ILE A 56 19.14 10.94 35.75
CA ILE A 56 20.54 10.58 35.62
C ILE A 56 21.04 11.46 34.49
N THR A 57 21.70 12.57 34.85
CA THR A 57 22.42 13.36 33.87
C THR A 57 23.47 12.44 33.26
N PRO A 58 23.41 12.15 31.95
CA PRO A 58 24.42 11.32 31.33
C PRO A 58 25.79 11.96 31.53
N LYS A 59 26.84 11.14 31.61
CA LYS A 59 28.21 11.66 31.67
C LYS A 59 28.44 12.66 30.53
N PRO A 60 29.14 13.78 30.77
CA PRO A 60 29.50 14.69 29.69
C PRO A 60 30.20 13.89 28.58
N TYR A 61 29.90 14.21 27.32
CA TYR A 61 30.41 13.54 26.12
C TYR A 61 29.87 12.12 25.84
N PHE A 62 28.89 11.61 26.59
CA PHE A 62 28.26 10.31 26.28
C PHE A 62 27.66 10.29 24.86
N ALA A 63 26.86 11.30 24.51
CA ALA A 63 26.25 11.41 23.19
C ALA A 63 27.31 11.51 22.08
N ALA A 64 28.35 12.31 22.28
CA ALA A 64 29.44 12.44 21.31
C ALA A 64 30.16 11.10 21.08
N ARG A 65 30.43 10.34 22.14
CA ARG A 65 31.06 9.02 22.03
C ARG A 65 30.18 8.00 21.30
N VAL A 66 28.87 7.96 21.61
CA VAL A 66 27.93 7.05 20.95
C VAL A 66 27.79 7.40 19.47
N MET A 67 27.72 8.69 19.13
CA MET A 67 27.61 9.13 17.74
C MET A 67 28.90 8.86 16.96
N ALA A 68 30.08 9.02 17.58
CA ALA A 68 31.36 8.67 16.97
C ALA A 68 31.45 7.16 16.68
N GLU A 69 31.03 6.33 17.64
CA GLU A 69 30.97 4.89 17.46
C GLU A 69 29.99 4.51 16.34
N TYR A 70 28.79 5.10 16.32
CA TYR A 70 27.79 4.86 15.28
C TYR A 70 28.28 5.26 13.88
N ALA A 71 28.99 6.40 13.76
CA ALA A 71 29.62 6.83 12.52
C ALA A 71 30.73 5.85 12.06
N ALA A 72 31.51 5.31 13.00
CA ALA A 72 32.55 4.32 12.72
C ALA A 72 31.98 2.93 12.37
N SER A 73 30.83 2.57 12.94
CA SER A 73 30.16 1.25 12.83
C SER A 73 29.64 0.92 11.42
N GLY A 74 29.80 1.82 10.45
CA GLY A 74 29.63 1.48 9.03
C GLY A 74 28.20 1.35 8.52
N LEU A 75 27.17 1.46 9.37
CA LEU A 75 25.78 1.62 8.89
C LEU A 75 25.61 2.92 8.07
N GLY A 76 26.41 3.95 8.39
CA GLY A 76 26.48 5.18 7.60
C GLY A 76 27.28 5.04 6.30
N ARG A 77 27.99 3.93 6.05
CA ARG A 77 28.86 3.80 4.87
C ARG A 77 28.05 3.74 3.58
N PHE A 78 26.89 3.04 3.58
CA PHE A 78 25.96 3.01 2.45
C PHE A 78 25.23 4.34 2.25
N TRP A 79 24.74 4.96 3.33
CA TRP A 79 24.03 6.25 3.27
C TRP A 79 24.94 7.45 2.98
N SER A 80 26.22 7.38 3.35
CA SER A 80 27.21 8.43 3.05
C SER A 80 27.54 8.53 1.57
N TYR A 81 27.40 7.45 0.79
CA TYR A 81 27.51 7.54 -0.67
C TYR A 81 26.35 8.33 -1.28
N LEU A 82 25.15 8.27 -0.70
CA LEU A 82 24.01 9.09 -1.13
C LEU A 82 24.18 10.57 -0.76
N ASP A 83 24.81 10.87 0.37
CA ASP A 83 25.08 12.26 0.80
C ASP A 83 26.17 12.96 -0.04
N ILE A 84 27.10 12.20 -0.63
CA ILE A 84 28.18 12.71 -1.49
C ILE A 84 27.70 13.08 -2.90
N VAL A 85 26.59 12.49 -3.34
CA VAL A 85 26.07 12.75 -4.68
C VAL A 85 25.25 14.05 -4.66
N PRO A 86 25.56 15.04 -5.52
CA PRO A 86 24.81 16.29 -5.56
C PRO A 86 23.34 16.01 -5.91
N ARG A 87 22.43 16.63 -5.15
CA ARG A 87 20.96 16.54 -5.30
C ARG A 87 20.43 16.52 -6.75
N PRO A 88 20.94 17.32 -7.71
CA PRO A 88 20.46 17.24 -9.09
C PRO A 88 20.69 15.86 -9.73
N LEU A 89 21.83 15.19 -9.49
CA LEU A 89 22.11 13.88 -10.10
C LEU A 89 21.17 12.78 -9.60
N ILE A 90 20.76 12.84 -8.33
CA ILE A 90 19.77 11.90 -7.77
C ILE A 90 18.42 12.11 -8.48
N LEU A 91 17.95 13.34 -8.61
CA LEU A 91 16.70 13.66 -9.30
C LEU A 91 16.74 13.25 -10.78
N PHE A 92 17.85 13.50 -11.47
CA PHE A 92 18.04 13.06 -12.85
C PHE A 92 18.04 11.53 -12.97
N SER A 93 18.73 10.82 -12.07
CA SER A 93 18.75 9.35 -12.05
C SER A 93 17.35 8.76 -11.85
N PHE A 94 16.58 9.27 -10.89
CA PHE A 94 15.20 8.84 -10.66
C PHE A 94 14.28 9.19 -11.83
N ALA A 95 14.37 10.42 -12.37
CA ALA A 95 13.57 10.84 -13.51
C ALA A 95 13.87 9.99 -14.76
N LEU A 96 15.14 9.69 -15.00
CA LEU A 96 15.58 8.86 -16.12
C LEU A 96 15.15 7.41 -15.91
N SER A 97 15.30 6.85 -14.70
CA SER A 97 14.80 5.50 -14.38
C SER A 97 13.30 5.37 -14.64
N ILE A 98 12.49 6.33 -14.17
CA ILE A 98 11.04 6.36 -14.41
C ILE A 98 10.72 6.52 -15.89
N PHE A 99 11.45 7.39 -16.60
CA PHE A 99 11.29 7.61 -18.03
C PHE A 99 11.55 6.33 -18.83
N PHE A 100 12.66 5.64 -18.56
CA PHE A 100 12.99 4.38 -19.22
C PHE A 100 12.02 3.27 -18.86
N LEU A 101 11.57 3.18 -17.59
CA LEU A 101 10.56 2.21 -17.18
C LEU A 101 9.23 2.45 -17.92
N SER A 102 8.82 3.72 -18.03
CA SER A 102 7.61 4.12 -18.77
C SER A 102 7.71 3.76 -20.25
N LEU A 103 8.87 3.99 -20.88
CA LEU A 103 9.11 3.60 -22.27
C LEU A 103 9.10 2.08 -22.44
N PHE A 104 9.71 1.34 -21.51
CA PHE A 104 9.75 -0.11 -21.54
C PHE A 104 8.35 -0.71 -21.39
N THR A 105 7.54 -0.22 -20.45
CA THR A 105 6.15 -0.64 -20.30
C THR A 105 5.31 -0.31 -21.54
N PHE A 106 5.50 0.88 -22.12
CA PHE A 106 4.76 1.29 -23.32
C PHE A 106 5.12 0.42 -24.54
N SER A 107 6.41 0.14 -24.74
CA SER A 107 6.86 -0.76 -25.81
C SER A 107 6.34 -2.19 -25.60
N SER A 108 6.32 -2.70 -24.37
CA SER A 108 5.80 -4.04 -24.07
C SER A 108 4.30 -4.14 -24.38
N ILE A 109 3.51 -3.17 -23.92
CA ILE A 109 2.05 -3.15 -24.13
C ILE A 109 1.70 -3.06 -25.62
N ASN A 110 2.41 -2.22 -26.38
CA ASN A 110 2.15 -2.07 -27.82
C ASN A 110 2.48 -3.35 -28.61
N ASN A 111 3.54 -4.06 -28.24
CA ASN A 111 3.90 -5.31 -28.91
C ASN A 111 2.83 -6.41 -28.68
N ASP A 112 2.29 -6.50 -27.47
CA ASP A 112 1.25 -7.48 -27.14
C ASP A 112 -0.09 -7.15 -27.82
N MET A 113 -0.48 -5.87 -27.86
CA MET A 113 -1.75 -5.40 -28.45
C MET A 113 -1.79 -5.43 -29.98
N ILE A 114 -0.63 -5.32 -30.64
CA ILE A 114 -0.56 -5.47 -32.10
C ILE A 114 -0.55 -6.97 -32.45
N GLY A 115 0.22 -7.79 -31.72
CA GLY A 115 0.33 -9.22 -31.98
C GLY A 115 -1.00 -9.98 -31.87
N ASN A 116 -1.78 -9.72 -30.82
CA ASN A 116 -3.08 -10.37 -30.60
C ASN A 116 -4.19 -9.86 -31.55
N ALA A 117 -4.14 -8.60 -31.98
CA ALA A 117 -5.07 -8.04 -32.94
C ALA A 117 -4.90 -8.71 -34.32
N TRP A 118 -3.66 -8.88 -34.80
CA TRP A 118 -3.41 -9.58 -36.07
C TRP A 118 -3.89 -11.03 -36.03
N THR A 119 -3.64 -11.76 -34.94
CA THR A 119 -4.07 -13.17 -34.83
C THR A 119 -5.59 -13.33 -34.85
N GLN A 120 -6.33 -12.41 -34.22
CA GLN A 120 -7.79 -12.47 -34.20
C GLN A 120 -8.41 -12.22 -35.59
N PHE A 121 -7.82 -11.33 -36.41
CA PHE A 121 -8.28 -11.12 -37.79
C PHE A 121 -8.03 -12.31 -38.72
N TYR A 122 -6.94 -13.05 -38.53
CA TYR A 122 -6.65 -14.24 -39.35
C TYR A 122 -7.52 -15.44 -38.99
N GLU A 123 -7.85 -15.61 -37.70
CA GLU A 123 -8.68 -16.72 -37.25
C GLU A 123 -10.12 -16.62 -37.79
N GLU A 124 -10.68 -15.41 -37.83
CA GLU A 124 -12.04 -15.17 -38.35
C GLU A 124 -12.17 -15.38 -39.88
N GLN A 125 -11.10 -15.21 -40.65
CA GLN A 125 -11.11 -15.47 -42.10
C GLN A 125 -11.07 -16.96 -42.47
N THR A 126 -10.74 -17.85 -41.53
CA THR A 126 -10.54 -19.28 -41.82
C THR A 126 -11.71 -20.18 -41.43
N LEU A 127 -12.84 -19.59 -40.99
CA LEU A 127 -14.07 -20.36 -40.83
C LEU A 127 -14.47 -20.95 -42.20
N PRO A 128 -14.58 -22.29 -42.32
CA PRO A 128 -15.04 -22.89 -43.56
C PRO A 128 -16.45 -22.38 -43.82
N LEU A 129 -16.65 -21.76 -44.99
CA LEU A 129 -17.98 -21.47 -45.50
C LEU A 129 -18.73 -22.81 -45.55
N GLU A 130 -19.56 -23.07 -44.55
CA GLU A 130 -20.52 -24.15 -44.54
C GLU A 130 -21.54 -23.82 -45.65
N THR A 131 -21.24 -24.30 -46.86
CA THR A 131 -22.11 -24.16 -48.01
C THR A 131 -23.34 -25.01 -47.75
N ASN A 132 -24.35 -24.43 -47.12
CA ASN A 132 -25.65 -25.07 -47.01
C ASN A 132 -26.23 -25.20 -48.42
N ASP A 133 -26.39 -26.43 -48.88
CA ASP A 133 -26.92 -26.77 -50.20
C ASP A 133 -28.29 -26.10 -50.46
N GLU A 134 -29.08 -25.83 -49.41
CA GLU A 134 -30.34 -25.07 -49.49
C GLU A 134 -30.17 -23.61 -49.98
N LEU A 135 -29.08 -22.93 -49.62
CA LEU A 135 -28.80 -21.56 -50.09
C LEU A 135 -28.37 -21.55 -51.57
N LEU A 136 -27.66 -22.59 -52.00
CA LEU A 136 -27.30 -22.82 -53.39
C LEU A 136 -28.55 -23.12 -54.25
N GLU A 137 -29.46 -23.94 -53.73
CA GLU A 137 -30.71 -24.27 -54.40
C GLU A 137 -31.62 -23.03 -54.56
N PHE A 138 -31.72 -22.18 -53.52
CA PHE A 138 -32.45 -20.90 -53.62
C PHE A 138 -31.85 -19.97 -54.68
N ALA A 139 -30.52 -19.85 -54.75
CA ALA A 139 -29.86 -18.99 -55.75
C ALA A 139 -30.06 -19.49 -57.18
N ILE A 140 -30.09 -20.82 -57.39
CA ILE A 140 -30.30 -21.43 -58.70
C ILE A 140 -31.78 -21.30 -59.13
N LEU A 141 -32.72 -21.54 -58.21
CA LEU A 141 -34.16 -21.46 -58.50
C LEU A 141 -34.60 -20.01 -58.77
N ASN A 142 -34.06 -19.03 -58.04
CA ASN A 142 -34.43 -17.63 -58.25
C ASN A 142 -33.84 -17.01 -59.53
N ASN A 143 -32.82 -17.64 -60.12
CA ASN A 143 -32.19 -17.15 -61.36
C ASN A 143 -32.76 -17.77 -62.65
N SER A 144 -33.82 -18.59 -62.56
CA SER A 144 -34.35 -19.37 -63.70
C SER A 144 -35.82 -19.10 -64.05
N SER A 145 -36.38 -17.94 -63.69
CA SER A 145 -37.62 -17.45 -64.30
C SER A 145 -37.33 -16.53 -65.50
N PRO A 146 -37.78 -16.87 -66.72
CA PRO A 146 -37.36 -16.24 -67.97
C PRO A 146 -38.16 -14.97 -68.29
N THR A 147 -37.46 -13.93 -68.73
CA THR A 147 -38.05 -12.81 -69.47
C THR A 147 -38.08 -13.16 -70.96
N ASP A 148 -39.19 -13.70 -71.44
CA ASP A 148 -39.54 -13.67 -72.87
C ASP A 148 -40.59 -12.58 -73.07
N GLY A 149 -40.32 -11.63 -73.97
CA GLY A 149 -41.23 -10.54 -74.29
C GLY A 149 -40.64 -9.54 -75.29
N GLU A 150 -40.38 -9.99 -76.51
CA GLU A 150 -40.94 -9.41 -77.73
C GLU A 150 -41.34 -10.54 -78.70
#